data_AF-A0A3A8NIZ8-F1
#
_entry.id   AF-A0A3A8NIZ8-F1
#
_cell.length_a   1.000
_cell.length_b   1.000
_cell.length_c   1.000
_cell.angle_alpha   90.00
_cell.angle_beta   90.00
_cell.angle_gamma   90.00
#
_symmetry.space_group_name_H-M   'P 1'
#
loop_
_entity.id
_entity.type
_entity.pdbx_description
1 polymer ?
#
loop_
_entity_poly.entity_id
_entity_poly.type
_entity_poly.pdbx_seq_one_letter_code
_entity_poly.pdbx_strand_id
1 'polypeptide(L)' 'MTPRQLKRLEGELESFLESMFSGLGRVERRRAMDWYVKGLLLEGERKSIDPMAGRLVEDAGEQEAMRQPSLPT' A
#
# COMPACT_ATOMS: atom_id res chain seq x y z
N MET A 1 6.11 18.35 10.30
CA MET A 1 5.60 18.92 9.03
C MET A 1 4.58 20.00 9.33
N THR A 2 4.50 21.04 8.51
CA THR A 2 3.40 22.03 8.56
C THR A 2 2.18 21.52 7.80
N PRO A 3 0.95 22.00 8.11
CA PRO A 3 -0.27 21.58 7.38
C PRO A 3 -0.18 21.81 5.86
N ARG A 4 0.49 22.89 5.44
CA ARG A 4 0.71 23.20 4.02
C ARG A 4 1.64 22.20 3.35
N GLN A 5 2.69 21.77 4.04
CA GLN A 5 3.59 20.75 3.52
C GLN A 5 2.89 19.40 3.42
N LEU A 6 2.02 19.06 4.38
CA LEU A 6 1.25 17.81 4.37
C LEU A 6 0.32 17.76 3.16
N LYS A 7 -0.46 18.83 2.93
CA LYS A 7 -1.37 18.94 1.78
C LYS A 7 -0.64 18.87 0.43
N ARG A 8 0.57 19.43 0.36
CA ARG A 8 1.40 19.32 -0.84
C ARG A 8 1.82 17.87 -1.09
N LEU A 9 2.29 17.18 -0.04
CA LEU A 9 2.76 15.80 -0.14
C LEU A 9 1.61 14.84 -0.48
N GLU A 10 0.41 15.10 0.03
CA GLU A 10 -0.81 14.36 -0.33
C GLU A 10 -1.10 14.45 -1.84
N GLY A 11 -1.06 15.66 -2.42
CA GLY A 11 -1.26 15.84 -3.87
C GLY A 11 -0.13 15.24 -4.73
N GLU A 12 1.11 15.28 -4.25
CA GLU A 12 2.25 14.62 -4.91
C GLU A 12 2.08 13.10 -4.91
N LEU A 13 1.63 12.52 -3.79
CA LEU A 13 1.33 11.09 -3.67
C LEU A 13 0.17 10.67 -4.59
N GLU A 14 -0.92 11.44 -4.64
CA GLU A 14 -2.04 11.15 -5.54
C GLU A 14 -1.63 11.17 -7.02
N SER A 15 -0.86 12.19 -7.42
CA SER A 15 -0.37 12.30 -8.81
C SER A 15 0.55 11.13 -9.18
N PHE A 16 1.41 10.72 -8.25
CA PHE A 16 2.26 9.55 -8.43
C PHE A 16 1.43 8.27 -8.64
N LEU A 17 0.45 8.02 -7.77
CA LEU A 17 -0.40 6.82 -7.86
C LEU A 17 -1.26 6.81 -9.14
N GLU A 18 -1.77 7.96 -9.56
CA GLU A 18 -2.50 8.09 -10.82
C GLU A 18 -1.63 7.72 -12.03
N SER A 19 -0.39 8.21 -12.04
CA SER A 19 0.59 7.87 -13.10
C SER A 19 0.96 6.39 -13.09
N MET A 20 1.14 5.79 -11.89
CA MET A 20 1.54 4.40 -11.72
C MET A 20 0.44 3.42 -12.18
N PHE A 21 -0.82 3.80 -12.02
CA PHE A 21 -1.96 3.02 -12.49
C PHE A 21 -2.51 3.48 -13.83
N SER A 22 -1.77 4.33 -14.56
CA SER A 22 -2.12 4.66 -15.94
C SER A 22 -2.15 3.37 -16.78
N GLY A 23 -3.24 3.15 -17.51
CA GLY A 23 -3.47 1.90 -18.25
C GLY A 23 -4.07 0.74 -17.46
N LEU A 24 -4.18 0.80 -16.12
CA LEU A 24 -5.04 -0.13 -15.38
C LEU A 24 -6.50 0.20 -15.69
N GLY A 25 -7.09 -0.54 -16.64
CA GLY A 25 -8.40 -0.28 -17.24
C GLY A 25 -9.50 0.15 -16.24
N ARG A 26 -10.23 -0.82 -15.67
CA ARG A 26 -11.40 -0.55 -14.81
C ARG A 26 -11.10 0.39 -13.65
N VAL A 27 -11.94 1.41 -13.48
CA VAL A 27 -11.82 2.45 -12.44
C VAL A 27 -11.82 1.86 -11.03
N GLU A 28 -12.61 0.82 -10.80
CA GLU A 28 -12.69 0.13 -9.50
C GLU A 28 -11.37 -0.52 -9.13
N ARG A 29 -10.64 -1.06 -10.12
CA ARG A 29 -9.31 -1.67 -9.90
C ARG A 29 -8.29 -0.62 -9.50
N ARG A 30 -8.35 0.56 -10.13
CA ARG A 30 -7.50 1.70 -9.79
C ARG A 30 -7.72 2.16 -8.36
N ARG A 31 -8.99 2.29 -7.93
CA ARG A 31 -9.35 2.66 -6.55
C ARG A 31 -8.87 1.62 -5.53
N ALA A 32 -9.03 0.33 -5.85
CA ALA A 32 -8.55 -0.74 -4.97
C ALA A 32 -7.02 -0.74 -4.83
N MET A 33 -6.29 -0.46 -5.92
CA MET A 33 -4.83 -0.37 -5.91
C MET A 33 -4.32 0.89 -5.19
N ASP A 34 -5.03 2.01 -5.33
CA ASP A 34 -4.76 3.24 -4.58
C ASP A 34 -4.81 2.98 -3.06
N TRP A 35 -5.89 2.35 -2.57
CA TRP A 35 -6.01 1.96 -1.17
C TRP A 35 -4.94 0.94 -0.74
N TYR A 36 -4.64 -0.03 -1.59
CA TYR A 36 -3.63 -1.05 -1.28
C TYR A 36 -2.24 -0.43 -1.10
N VAL A 37 -1.79 0.40 -2.05
CA VAL A 37 -0.47 1.03 -1.98
C VAL A 37 -0.39 2.05 -0.85
N LYS A 38 -1.44 2.85 -0.61
CA LYS A 38 -1.51 3.73 0.56
C LYS A 38 -1.40 2.93 1.87
N GLY A 39 -2.04 1.77 1.97
CA GLY A 39 -1.93 0.89 3.13
C GLY A 39 -0.57 0.18 3.29
N LEU A 40 0.23 0.08 2.23
CA LEU A 40 1.61 -0.42 2.31
C LEU A 40 2.60 0.68 2.72
N LEU A 41 2.41 1.90 2.22
CA LEU A 41 3.34 3.02 2.38
C LEU A 41 3.10 3.86 3.63
N LEU A 42 1.84 4.02 4.04
CA LEU A 42 1.46 4.88 5.16
C LEU A 42 1.22 4.05 6.42
N GLU A 43 1.47 4.69 7.56
CA GLU A 43 1.21 4.11 8.87
C GLU A 43 -0.30 4.11 9.13
N GLY A 44 -0.88 2.93 9.28
CA GLY A 44 -2.31 2.70 9.51
C GLY A 44 -2.61 1.21 9.68
N GLU A 45 -3.82 0.85 10.13
CA GLU A 45 -4.22 -0.56 10.21
C GLU A 45 -4.20 -1.18 8.82
N ARG A 46 -3.15 -1.97 8.54
CA ARG A 46 -3.06 -2.75 7.31
C ARG A 46 -4.26 -3.68 7.28
N LYS A 47 -5.00 -3.68 6.16
CA LYS A 47 -5.86 -4.82 5.85
C LYS A 47 -4.94 -6.04 5.76
N SER A 48 -5.17 -7.06 6.57
CA SER A 48 -4.28 -8.23 6.69
C SER A 48 -3.80 -8.71 5.32
N ILE A 49 -2.48 -8.83 5.18
CA ILE A 49 -1.82 -9.33 3.97
C ILE A 49 -1.82 -10.87 3.90
N ASP A 50 -2.35 -11.56 4.92
CA ASP A 50 -2.45 -13.03 4.99
C ASP A 50 -2.92 -13.69 3.70
N PRO A 51 -4.01 -13.23 3.04
CA PRO A 51 -4.52 -13.90 1.86
C PRO A 51 -3.58 -13.74 0.66
N MET A 52 -2.70 -12.74 0.68
CA MET A 52 -1.71 -12.48 -0.35
C MET A 52 -0.39 -13.19 -0.04
N ALA A 53 0.04 -13.19 1.22
CA ALA A 53 1.21 -13.94 1.68
C ALA A 53 1.08 -15.43 1.31
N GLY A 54 -0.08 -16.04 1.61
CA GLY A 54 -0.37 -17.43 1.25
C GLY A 54 -0.48 -17.72 -0.26
N ARG A 55 -0.48 -16.70 -1.13
CA ARG A 55 -0.48 -16.84 -2.60
C ARG A 55 0.89 -16.56 -3.21
N LEU A 56 1.66 -15.67 -2.60
CA LEU A 56 2.93 -15.18 -3.14
C LEU A 56 4.12 -16.02 -2.67
N VAL A 57 3.98 -16.68 -1.52
CA VAL A 57 5.08 -17.38 -0.87
C VAL A 57 4.61 -18.74 -0.38
N GLU A 58 5.37 -19.79 -0.69
CA GLU A 58 5.06 -21.16 -0.25
C GLU A 58 5.61 -21.45 1.16
N ASP A 59 6.70 -20.76 1.54
CA ASP A 59 7.33 -20.90 2.85
C ASP A 59 6.56 -20.20 3.96
N ALA A 60 6.28 -20.92 5.03
CA ALA A 60 5.48 -20.42 6.15
C ALA A 60 6.21 -19.34 6.97
N GLY A 61 7.54 -19.35 7.02
CA GLY A 61 8.33 -18.35 7.72
C GLY A 61 8.37 -17.02 6.98
N GLU A 62 8.49 -17.06 5.66
CA GLU A 62 8.39 -15.89 4.80
C GLU A 62 6.95 -15.33 4.77
N GLN A 63 5.93 -16.17 4.81
CA GLN A 63 4.54 -15.73 4.98
C GLN A 63 4.35 -14.95 6.30
N GLU A 64 4.89 -15.45 7.40
CA GLU A 64 4.81 -14.81 8.72
C GLU A 64 5.59 -13.48 8.75
N ALA A 65 6.74 -13.40 8.05
CA ALA A 65 7.49 -12.16 7.90
C ALA A 65 6.71 -11.09 7.13
N MET A 66 5.89 -11.47 6.14
CA MET A 66 5.00 -10.53 5.46
C MET A 66 3.85 -10.04 6.35
N ARG A 67 3.37 -10.88 7.29
CA ARG A 67 2.30 -10.52 8.22
C ARG A 67 2.71 -9.47 9.24
N GLN A 68 3.91 -9.58 9.77
CA GLN A 68 4.36 -8.70 10.84
C GLN A 68 4.76 -7.34 10.26
N PRO A 69 4.19 -6.22 10.73
CA PRO A 69 4.80 -4.92 10.46
C PRO A 69 6.17 -4.97 11.10
N SER A 70 7.22 -4.76 10.30
CA SER A 70 8.59 -4.65 10.78
C SER A 70 8.65 -3.68 11.96
N LEU A 71 8.71 -4.23 13.17
CA LEU A 71 8.91 -3.48 14.40
C LEU A 71 10.29 -2.82 14.31
N PRO A 72 10.40 -1.49 14.44
CA PRO A 72 11.70 -0.88 14.65
C PRO A 72 12.25 -1.42 15.98
N THR A 73 13.47 -1.94 15.93
CA THR A 73 14.25 -2.32 17.13
C THR A 73 14.70 -1.07 17.86
#